data_AF-A0A7C1NQH3-F1
#
_entry.id   AF-A0A7C1NQH3-F1
#
_cell.length_a   1.000
_cell.length_b   1.000
_cell.length_c   1.000
_cell.angle_alpha   90.00
_cell.angle_beta   90.00
_cell.angle_gamma   90.00
#
_symmetry.space_group_name_H-M   'P 1'
#
loop_
_entity.id
_entity.type
_entity.pdbx_description
1 polymer ?
#
loop_
_entity_poly.entity_id
_entity_poly.type
_entity_poly.pdbx_seq_one_letter_code
_entity_poly.pdbx_strand_id
1 'polypeptide(L)'
;MFRAQRLESPRRKEFPRLRKIVVRLFLFAFVGAGVWGGLYFTSWLGHRSAMKAPIAPDAPPQPITAATPKVPDLFTPFQVLGTIEDGTGSPVEAGPAYQEPPSQTIDGLLTYGQDQPLTKSELAGLIGFLNTDPLAMEEDAYYATFLASENAYHTFAQDEGESLQGYLVRHVAWMDRALKMANPPVEGGLVARRFIILADGVFEDDWDVRGIDYGAHGLLDSDGSWSFIDAYCPKSCGFYNTDLELDTGLLHEWIHAIFHLPDHYGLNYHPQHDQSGVLTGIPEEWQTYLAGGRPDISHGDFAMGGGGFTLRHYSALQLRDRHDRGITHDNDRARRELGFLIRVPRESILDFGSDFAQAKILIYQTQRCPPEHPGSSSGYCKNVGPVPILDGLLNEDGRITIGNLFAGYKTIVPHAEGVLFIKVIDGNEVWFRWMDIRDFNLAYWHGFTNSVRMRMNLASAADDPNQFSWEIKYREVYPKEPTASE
;
A
#
# COMPACT_ATOMS: atom_id res chain seq x y z
N MET A 1 -19.06 -76.59 -29.03
CA MET A 1 -18.56 -75.28 -29.53
C MET A 1 -18.88 -74.23 -28.49
N PHE A 2 -17.86 -73.71 -27.81
CA PHE A 2 -17.99 -72.82 -26.65
C PHE A 2 -18.18 -71.36 -27.06
N ARG A 3 -19.14 -70.69 -26.42
CA ARG A 3 -19.50 -69.28 -26.56
C ARG A 3 -18.61 -68.45 -25.64
N ALA A 4 -17.73 -67.62 -26.18
CA ALA A 4 -16.84 -66.77 -25.39
C ALA A 4 -17.53 -65.44 -25.02
N GLN A 5 -17.70 -65.19 -23.72
CA GLN A 5 -18.09 -63.90 -23.15
C GLN A 5 -16.90 -62.92 -23.21
N ARG A 6 -17.13 -61.70 -23.71
CA ARG A 6 -16.16 -60.59 -23.59
C ARG A 6 -16.26 -59.97 -22.20
N LEU A 7 -15.18 -60.08 -21.42
CA LEU A 7 -14.92 -59.28 -20.23
C LEU A 7 -14.49 -57.87 -20.65
N GLU A 8 -15.25 -56.84 -20.25
CA GLU A 8 -14.81 -55.45 -20.35
C GLU A 8 -13.79 -55.12 -19.25
N SER A 9 -12.61 -54.64 -19.66
CA SER A 9 -11.53 -54.24 -18.77
C SER A 9 -11.86 -52.92 -18.05
N PRO A 10 -11.65 -52.81 -16.72
CA PRO A 10 -11.84 -51.58 -15.95
C PRO A 10 -10.97 -50.40 -16.39
N ARG A 11 -9.93 -50.63 -17.22
CA ARG A 11 -8.95 -49.61 -17.63
C ARG A 11 -9.49 -48.51 -18.54
N ARG A 12 -10.71 -48.65 -19.08
CA ARG A 12 -11.30 -47.61 -19.97
C ARG A 12 -11.90 -46.41 -19.23
N LYS A 13 -12.07 -46.46 -17.90
CA LYS A 13 -12.65 -45.35 -17.10
C LYS A 13 -11.63 -44.46 -16.39
N GLU A 14 -10.34 -44.83 -16.32
CA GLU A 14 -9.32 -44.06 -15.59
C GLU A 14 -8.55 -43.05 -16.46
N PHE A 15 -8.41 -43.31 -17.76
CA PHE A 15 -7.71 -42.41 -18.70
C PHE A 15 -8.31 -41.00 -18.83
N PRO A 16 -9.64 -40.79 -18.78
CA PRO A 16 -10.23 -39.45 -18.82
C PRO A 16 -9.99 -38.62 -17.54
N ARG A 17 -9.78 -39.29 -16.38
CA ARG A 17 -9.53 -38.62 -15.10
C ARG A 17 -8.09 -38.12 -14.99
N LEU A 18 -7.11 -38.94 -15.41
CA LEU A 18 -5.70 -38.53 -15.45
C LEU A 18 -5.45 -37.37 -16.43
N ARG A 19 -6.12 -37.36 -17.59
CA ARG A 19 -6.00 -36.27 -18.57
C ARG A 19 -6.51 -34.93 -18.04
N LYS A 20 -7.55 -34.92 -17.19
CA LYS A 20 -8.06 -33.70 -16.54
C LYS A 20 -7.13 -33.16 -15.44
N ILE A 21 -6.41 -34.04 -14.74
CA ILE A 21 -5.44 -33.64 -13.69
C ILE A 21 -4.18 -33.04 -14.32
N VAL A 22 -3.66 -33.68 -15.38
CA VAL A 22 -2.46 -33.18 -16.09
C VAL A 22 -2.73 -31.84 -16.77
N VAL A 23 -3.91 -31.65 -17.39
CA VAL A 23 -4.29 -30.36 -18.01
C VAL A 23 -4.44 -29.25 -16.96
N ARG A 24 -4.96 -29.55 -15.76
CA ARG A 24 -5.07 -28.56 -14.67
C ARG A 24 -3.72 -28.15 -14.10
N LEU A 25 -2.79 -29.09 -13.94
CA LEU A 25 -1.42 -28.79 -13.50
C LEU A 25 -0.63 -28.00 -14.56
N PHE A 26 -0.84 -28.30 -15.85
CA PHE A 26 -0.21 -27.55 -16.93
C PHE A 26 -0.77 -26.12 -17.05
N LEU A 27 -2.09 -25.92 -16.86
CA LEU A 27 -2.69 -24.58 -16.81
C LEU A 27 -2.22 -23.78 -15.58
N PHE A 28 -2.08 -24.41 -14.42
CA PHE A 28 -1.55 -23.74 -13.22
C PHE A 28 -0.09 -23.29 -13.41
N ALA A 29 0.73 -24.12 -14.07
CA ALA A 29 2.12 -23.76 -14.38
C ALA A 29 2.20 -22.65 -15.44
N PHE A 30 1.34 -22.65 -16.47
CA PHE A 30 1.37 -21.67 -17.55
C PHE A 30 0.75 -20.31 -17.15
N VAL A 31 -0.33 -20.32 -16.36
CA VAL A 31 -0.98 -19.10 -15.85
C VAL A 31 -0.22 -18.54 -14.65
N GLY A 32 0.30 -19.40 -13.77
CA GLY A 32 1.17 -19.00 -12.66
C GLY A 32 2.47 -18.38 -13.15
N ALA A 33 3.14 -18.99 -14.13
CA ALA A 33 4.36 -18.43 -14.72
C ALA A 33 4.10 -17.22 -15.63
N GLY A 34 2.92 -17.09 -16.24
CA GLY A 34 2.56 -15.96 -17.10
C GLY A 34 2.25 -14.67 -16.31
N VAL A 35 1.50 -14.79 -15.21
CA VAL A 35 1.12 -13.62 -14.38
C VAL A 35 2.29 -13.18 -13.50
N TRP A 36 2.96 -14.13 -12.84
CA TRP A 36 4.14 -13.79 -12.03
C TRP A 36 5.36 -13.45 -12.88
N GLY A 37 5.58 -14.15 -14.00
CA GLY A 37 6.65 -13.82 -14.95
C GLY A 37 6.41 -12.51 -15.69
N GLY A 38 5.15 -12.13 -15.95
CA GLY A 38 4.80 -10.83 -16.52
C GLY A 38 5.09 -9.67 -15.57
N LEU A 39 4.72 -9.80 -14.29
CA LEU A 39 5.06 -8.82 -13.24
C LEU A 39 6.57 -8.74 -12.98
N TYR A 40 7.27 -9.88 -13.05
CA TYR A 40 8.72 -9.93 -12.94
C TYR A 40 9.41 -9.25 -14.13
N PHE A 41 8.87 -9.41 -15.33
CA PHE A 41 9.42 -8.83 -16.55
C PHE A 41 9.19 -7.31 -16.65
N THR A 42 8.03 -6.82 -16.23
CA THR A 42 7.75 -5.36 -16.16
C THR A 42 8.56 -4.68 -15.06
N SER A 43 8.72 -5.32 -13.90
CA SER A 43 9.63 -4.90 -12.84
C SER A 43 11.10 -4.84 -13.33
N TRP A 44 11.56 -5.87 -14.04
CA TRP A 44 12.90 -5.92 -14.63
C TRP A 44 13.15 -4.86 -15.71
N LEU A 45 12.14 -4.54 -16.54
CA LEU A 45 12.21 -3.46 -17.52
C LEU A 45 12.24 -2.07 -16.85
N GLY A 46 11.46 -1.87 -15.78
CA GLY A 46 11.50 -0.66 -14.96
C GLY A 46 12.88 -0.45 -14.33
N HIS A 47 13.50 -1.51 -13.81
CA HIS A 47 14.86 -1.51 -13.26
C HIS A 47 15.91 -1.08 -14.30
N ARG A 48 15.86 -1.63 -15.52
CA ARG A 48 16.79 -1.29 -16.62
C ARG A 48 16.68 0.17 -17.10
N SER A 49 15.50 0.76 -16.99
CA SER A 49 15.24 2.15 -17.40
C SER A 49 15.74 3.16 -16.36
N ALA A 50 15.51 2.88 -15.07
CA ALA A 50 15.92 3.75 -13.96
C ALA A 50 17.46 3.89 -13.84
N MET A 51 18.21 2.83 -14.15
CA MET A 51 19.69 2.81 -14.08
C MET A 51 20.40 3.67 -15.15
N LYS A 52 19.68 4.26 -16.11
CA LYS A 52 20.26 5.04 -17.21
C LYS A 52 20.05 6.55 -17.11
N ALA A 53 19.33 7.04 -16.10
CA ALA A 53 19.08 8.48 -15.94
C ALA A 53 20.24 9.15 -15.18
N PRO A 54 20.98 10.11 -15.80
CA PRO A 54 21.97 10.91 -15.07
C PRO A 54 21.27 11.91 -14.15
N ILE A 55 21.69 11.96 -12.89
CA ILE A 55 21.19 12.90 -11.86
C ILE A 55 21.96 14.22 -12.02
N ALA A 56 21.26 15.32 -12.31
CA ALA A 56 21.82 16.66 -12.34
C ALA A 56 21.76 17.29 -10.93
N PRO A 57 22.83 17.93 -10.43
CA PRO A 57 22.79 18.65 -9.15
C PRO A 57 22.52 20.14 -9.37
N ASP A 58 21.64 20.74 -8.57
CA ASP A 58 21.56 22.17 -8.23
C ASP A 58 20.43 22.35 -7.18
N ALA A 59 20.42 23.24 -6.19
CA ALA A 59 21.36 24.13 -5.51
C ALA A 59 20.77 24.35 -4.08
N PRO A 60 21.54 24.69 -3.04
CA PRO A 60 21.05 24.70 -1.66
C PRO A 60 20.12 25.90 -1.37
N PRO A 61 18.93 25.71 -0.75
CA PRO A 61 18.13 26.81 -0.25
C PRO A 61 18.58 27.27 1.16
N GLN A 62 18.38 28.56 1.43
CA GLN A 62 18.73 29.23 2.69
C GLN A 62 17.66 29.09 3.78
N PRO A 63 18.03 29.18 5.07
CA PRO A 63 17.15 28.84 6.19
C PRO A 63 16.20 29.98 6.57
N ILE A 64 14.98 29.64 6.95
CA ILE A 64 14.04 30.54 7.62
C ILE A 64 13.67 29.91 8.97
N THR A 65 13.98 30.61 10.05
CA THR A 65 13.60 30.26 11.44
C THR A 65 12.12 30.56 11.70
N ALA A 66 11.37 29.59 12.21
CA ALA A 66 10.02 29.78 12.74
C ALA A 66 9.90 29.24 14.17
N ALA A 67 9.15 29.95 15.01
CA ALA A 67 8.91 29.65 16.41
C ALA A 67 7.76 28.63 16.59
N THR A 68 8.00 27.63 17.43
CA THR A 68 7.09 26.51 17.73
C THR A 68 5.94 26.92 18.67
N PRO A 69 4.66 26.65 18.34
CA PRO A 69 3.58 26.65 19.32
C PRO A 69 3.41 25.25 19.93
N LYS A 70 3.29 25.18 21.26
CA LYS A 70 3.03 23.94 22.02
C LYS A 70 1.64 23.36 21.73
N VAL A 71 1.59 22.07 21.44
CA VAL A 71 0.38 21.23 21.34
C VAL A 71 -0.02 20.74 22.74
N PRO A 72 -1.31 20.65 23.11
CA PRO A 72 -1.76 20.25 24.44
C PRO A 72 -1.79 18.72 24.64
N ASP A 73 -1.42 18.31 25.87
CA ASP A 73 -1.39 16.93 26.36
C ASP A 73 -2.71 16.16 26.15
N LEU A 74 -2.66 15.12 25.33
CA LEU A 74 -3.70 14.10 25.18
C LEU A 74 -3.09 12.71 25.29
N PHE A 75 -2.42 12.42 26.40
CA PHE A 75 -2.15 11.06 26.83
C PHE A 75 -2.60 10.91 28.27
N THR A 76 -3.75 10.27 28.47
CA THR A 76 -4.05 9.64 29.76
C THR A 76 -3.10 8.45 29.90
N PRO A 77 -2.20 8.43 30.90
CA PRO A 77 -1.30 7.31 31.11
C PRO A 77 -2.14 6.06 31.43
N PHE A 78 -1.85 4.96 30.72
CA PHE A 78 -2.34 3.65 31.11
C PHE A 78 -1.90 3.37 32.54
N GLN A 79 -2.87 3.12 33.42
CA GLN A 79 -2.58 2.51 34.71
C GLN A 79 -1.90 1.18 34.43
N VAL A 80 -0.64 1.07 34.85
CA VAL A 80 0.05 -0.19 35.09
C VAL A 80 -0.97 -1.13 35.74
N LEU A 81 -1.16 -2.31 35.16
CA LEU A 81 -1.94 -3.41 35.74
C LEU A 81 -1.53 -3.60 37.20
N GLY A 82 -2.30 -2.98 38.08
CA GLY A 82 -2.03 -2.85 39.50
C GLY A 82 -3.32 -3.04 40.27
N THR A 83 -4.04 -4.12 39.96
CA THR A 83 -4.88 -4.92 40.86
C THR A 83 -5.59 -5.96 40.02
N ILE A 84 -5.08 -7.20 40.01
CA ILE A 84 -5.97 -8.35 39.90
C ILE A 84 -6.65 -8.39 41.26
N GLU A 85 -7.93 -8.04 41.33
CA GLU A 85 -8.76 -8.44 42.46
C GLU A 85 -8.89 -9.96 42.38
N ASP A 86 -8.01 -10.70 43.04
CA ASP A 86 -8.42 -11.99 43.56
C ASP A 86 -9.45 -11.66 44.65
N GLY A 87 -10.65 -12.25 44.56
CA GLY A 87 -11.78 -11.93 45.43
C GLY A 87 -11.59 -12.30 46.91
N THR A 88 -10.39 -12.12 47.47
CA THR A 88 -9.97 -12.47 48.83
C THR A 88 -9.50 -11.26 49.66
N GLY A 89 -9.33 -10.08 49.07
CA GLY A 89 -9.07 -8.83 49.81
C GLY A 89 -7.75 -8.81 50.59
N SER A 90 -6.75 -9.59 50.18
CA SER A 90 -5.40 -9.54 50.75
C SER A 90 -4.48 -8.65 49.91
N PRO A 91 -3.61 -7.82 50.50
CA PRO A 91 -2.66 -7.02 49.75
C PRO A 91 -1.67 -7.93 49.02
N VAL A 92 -1.69 -7.89 47.69
CA VAL A 92 -0.69 -8.54 46.85
C VAL A 92 0.64 -7.82 47.08
N GLU A 93 1.65 -8.54 47.58
CA GLU A 93 3.01 -8.03 47.63
C GLU A 93 3.38 -7.49 46.25
N ALA A 94 3.82 -6.22 46.20
CA ALA A 94 4.36 -5.66 44.98
C ALA A 94 5.44 -6.62 44.48
N GLY A 95 5.20 -7.23 43.31
CA GLY A 95 6.20 -8.06 42.66
C GLY A 95 7.53 -7.30 42.55
N PRO A 96 8.66 -8.00 42.38
CA PRO A 96 9.95 -7.34 42.23
C PRO A 96 9.83 -6.25 41.15
N ALA A 97 10.39 -5.07 41.44
CA ALA A 97 10.43 -3.98 40.47
C ALA A 97 11.01 -4.50 39.16
N TYR A 98 10.35 -4.19 38.05
CA TYR A 98 10.83 -4.61 36.74
C TYR A 98 12.27 -4.13 36.54
N GLN A 99 13.15 -5.05 36.15
CA GLN A 99 14.53 -4.74 35.81
C GLN A 99 14.67 -4.82 34.28
N GLU A 100 15.15 -3.74 33.67
CA GLU A 100 15.44 -3.71 32.23
C GLU A 100 16.42 -4.85 31.86
N PRO A 101 16.09 -5.68 30.85
CA PRO A 101 16.98 -6.69 30.30
C PRO A 101 18.28 -6.04 29.79
N PRO A 102 19.40 -6.76 29.83
CA PRO A 102 20.64 -6.29 29.21
C PRO A 102 20.42 -5.92 27.74
N SER A 103 20.95 -4.76 27.36
CA SER A 103 20.95 -4.25 26.00
C SER A 103 22.36 -3.96 25.53
N GLN A 104 22.57 -4.00 24.21
CA GLN A 104 23.86 -3.72 23.59
C GLN A 104 23.69 -3.16 22.19
N THR A 105 24.63 -2.34 21.74
CA THR A 105 24.65 -1.85 20.36
C THR A 105 25.46 -2.81 19.48
N ILE A 106 24.79 -3.46 18.54
CA ILE A 106 25.41 -4.34 17.54
C ILE A 106 25.22 -3.69 16.17
N ASP A 107 26.32 -3.50 15.43
CA ASP A 107 26.31 -2.86 14.10
C ASP A 107 25.54 -1.53 14.04
N GLY A 108 25.61 -0.77 15.14
CA GLY A 108 24.95 0.54 15.29
C GLY A 108 23.49 0.49 15.72
N LEU A 109 22.90 -0.69 15.96
CA LEU A 109 21.51 -0.84 16.39
C LEU A 109 21.41 -1.32 17.84
N LEU A 110 20.68 -0.58 18.68
CA LEU A 110 20.36 -0.99 20.04
C LEU A 110 19.57 -2.30 20.02
N THR A 111 20.11 -3.34 20.65
CA THR A 111 19.59 -4.70 20.61
C THR A 111 19.29 -5.19 22.02
N TYR A 112 18.10 -5.74 22.20
CA TYR A 112 17.68 -6.47 23.40
C TYR A 112 17.59 -7.97 23.11
N GLY A 113 17.94 -8.79 24.09
CA GLY A 113 17.73 -10.24 24.02
C GLY A 113 18.76 -11.03 23.20
N GLN A 114 19.95 -10.48 22.94
CA GLN A 114 21.01 -11.19 22.19
C GLN A 114 21.37 -12.54 22.81
N ASP A 115 21.83 -12.49 24.07
CA ASP A 115 22.40 -13.66 24.75
C ASP A 115 21.30 -14.45 25.48
N GLN A 116 20.20 -13.77 25.79
CA GLN A 116 19.02 -14.32 26.42
C GLN A 116 17.77 -13.74 25.74
N PRO A 117 17.24 -14.41 24.71
CA PRO A 117 16.02 -13.98 24.02
C PRO A 117 14.86 -13.76 24.99
N LEU A 118 14.09 -12.68 24.78
CA LEU A 118 13.07 -12.26 25.73
C LEU A 118 11.85 -13.18 25.69
N THR A 119 11.37 -13.59 26.85
CA THR A 119 10.06 -14.22 27.01
C THR A 119 8.92 -13.19 26.85
N LYS A 120 7.69 -13.68 26.70
CA LYS A 120 6.49 -12.82 26.58
C LYS A 120 6.35 -11.83 27.76
N SER A 121 6.65 -12.27 28.99
CA SER A 121 6.60 -11.42 30.18
C SER A 121 7.71 -10.36 30.21
N GLU A 122 8.92 -10.73 29.78
CA GLU A 122 10.05 -9.79 29.75
C GLU A 122 9.87 -8.73 28.65
N LEU A 123 9.33 -9.11 27.50
CA LEU A 123 8.94 -8.18 26.44
C LEU A 123 7.87 -7.19 26.92
N ALA A 124 6.81 -7.68 27.56
CA ALA A 124 5.75 -6.82 28.09
C ALA A 124 6.29 -5.83 29.13
N GLY A 125 7.18 -6.29 30.02
CA GLY A 125 7.86 -5.43 30.97
C GLY A 125 8.77 -4.40 30.28
N LEU A 126 9.46 -4.79 29.19
CA LEU A 126 10.38 -3.91 28.48
C LEU A 126 9.63 -2.76 27.81
N ILE A 127 8.52 -3.08 27.15
CA ILE A 127 7.62 -2.07 26.57
C ILE A 127 7.13 -1.12 27.67
N GLY A 128 6.69 -1.66 28.80
CA GLY A 128 6.25 -0.87 29.95
C GLY A 128 7.35 0.09 30.44
N PHE A 129 8.58 -0.40 30.58
CA PHE A 129 9.73 0.40 30.97
C PHE A 129 10.08 1.49 29.94
N LEU A 130 10.20 1.13 28.65
CA LEU A 130 10.54 2.08 27.59
C LEU A 130 9.50 3.20 27.44
N ASN A 131 8.24 2.92 27.76
CA ASN A 131 7.17 3.93 27.74
C ASN A 131 7.16 4.84 28.97
N THR A 132 7.90 4.52 30.05
CA THR A 132 8.01 5.42 31.20
C THR A 132 8.84 6.67 30.88
N ASP A 133 9.80 6.55 29.96
CA ASP A 133 10.65 7.63 29.48
C ASP A 133 11.01 7.39 27.99
N PRO A 134 10.05 7.61 27.06
CA PRO A 134 10.25 7.34 25.64
C PRO A 134 11.33 8.25 25.05
N LEU A 135 12.11 7.73 24.10
CA LEU A 135 13.13 8.53 23.43
C LEU A 135 12.49 9.67 22.62
N ALA A 136 13.13 10.83 22.63
CA ALA A 136 12.68 11.98 21.84
C ALA A 136 12.58 11.63 20.34
N MET A 137 11.47 12.05 19.72
CA MET A 137 11.17 11.90 18.29
C MET A 137 11.17 13.27 17.62
N GLU A 138 11.84 13.37 16.46
CA GLU A 138 11.83 14.55 15.60
C GLU A 138 10.55 14.56 14.76
N GLU A 139 9.89 15.71 14.66
CA GLU A 139 8.55 15.87 14.05
C GLU A 139 8.44 15.39 12.58
N ASP A 140 9.55 15.37 11.85
CA ASP A 140 9.64 15.06 10.43
C ASP A 140 10.31 13.70 10.12
N ALA A 141 10.72 12.96 11.15
CA ALA A 141 11.36 11.66 11.02
C ALA A 141 10.36 10.52 11.30
N TYR A 142 10.63 9.35 10.73
CA TYR A 142 9.91 8.13 11.08
C TYR A 142 10.82 7.17 11.85
N TYR A 143 10.24 6.39 12.76
CA TYR A 143 10.98 5.52 13.67
C TYR A 143 10.49 4.08 13.60
N ALA A 144 11.42 3.17 13.34
CA ALA A 144 11.14 1.75 13.17
C ALA A 144 11.73 0.91 14.31
N THR A 145 10.94 -0.03 14.81
CA THR A 145 11.40 -1.09 15.70
C THR A 145 11.32 -2.44 15.00
N PHE A 146 12.36 -3.27 15.13
CA PHE A 146 12.40 -4.59 14.53
C PHE A 146 12.36 -5.68 15.59
N LEU A 147 11.76 -6.82 15.25
CA LEU A 147 11.70 -8.00 16.13
C LEU A 147 12.12 -9.25 15.37
N ALA A 148 12.70 -10.22 16.06
CA ALA A 148 12.92 -11.55 15.51
C ALA A 148 12.73 -12.63 16.57
N SER A 149 12.33 -13.83 16.15
CA SER A 149 12.51 -15.03 16.97
C SER A 149 13.99 -15.36 17.12
N GLU A 150 14.33 -16.07 18.19
CA GLU A 150 15.65 -16.66 18.43
C GLU A 150 16.09 -17.48 17.20
N ASN A 151 15.20 -18.34 16.70
CA ASN A 151 15.48 -19.15 15.51
C ASN A 151 15.77 -18.29 14.27
N ALA A 152 14.95 -17.28 13.98
CA ALA A 152 15.17 -16.41 12.83
C ALA A 152 16.48 -15.63 12.94
N TYR A 153 16.78 -15.12 14.12
CA TYR A 153 17.98 -14.35 14.40
C TYR A 153 19.27 -15.16 14.19
N HIS A 154 19.35 -16.34 14.80
CA HIS A 154 20.55 -17.18 14.70
C HIS A 154 20.72 -17.81 13.32
N THR A 155 19.63 -18.27 12.70
CA THR A 155 19.68 -18.86 11.36
C THR A 155 20.14 -17.85 10.33
N PHE A 156 19.66 -16.61 10.40
CA PHE A 156 20.07 -15.55 9.48
C PHE A 156 21.58 -15.32 9.52
N ALA A 157 22.16 -15.18 10.73
CA ALA A 157 23.58 -14.95 10.89
C ALA A 157 24.44 -16.11 10.35
N GLN A 158 23.97 -17.35 10.54
CA GLN A 158 24.63 -18.54 10.05
C GLN A 158 24.59 -18.64 8.52
N ASP A 159 23.42 -18.41 7.91
CA ASP A 159 23.18 -18.67 6.50
C ASP A 159 23.66 -17.53 5.60
N GLU A 160 23.48 -16.29 6.05
CA GLU A 160 23.80 -15.10 5.25
C GLU A 160 25.23 -14.59 5.49
N GLY A 161 25.86 -15.02 6.58
CA GLY A 161 27.23 -14.63 6.94
C GLY A 161 27.36 -13.17 7.40
N GLU A 162 26.24 -12.55 7.78
CA GLU A 162 26.16 -11.19 8.34
C GLU A 162 25.15 -11.15 9.49
N SER A 163 25.28 -10.18 10.40
CA SER A 163 24.28 -10.01 11.46
C SER A 163 22.95 -9.50 10.88
N LEU A 164 21.83 -9.87 11.52
CA LEU A 164 20.52 -9.35 11.13
C LEU A 164 20.47 -7.83 11.35
N GLN A 165 21.13 -7.30 12.38
CA GLN A 165 21.23 -5.85 12.64
C GLN A 165 21.91 -5.11 11.49
N GLY A 166 23.05 -5.61 11.01
CA GLY A 166 23.77 -5.03 9.88
C GLY A 166 22.92 -5.02 8.61
N TYR A 167 22.21 -6.13 8.35
CA TYR A 167 21.22 -6.22 7.28
C TYR A 167 20.12 -5.16 7.44
N LEU A 168 19.49 -5.04 8.62
CA LEU A 168 18.42 -4.07 8.88
C LEU A 168 18.88 -2.62 8.72
N VAL A 169 20.04 -2.28 9.29
CA VAL A 169 20.62 -0.93 9.21
C VAL A 169 20.93 -0.56 7.77
N ARG A 170 21.44 -1.49 6.95
CA ARG A 170 21.66 -1.26 5.50
C ARG A 170 20.35 -0.91 4.78
N HIS A 171 19.27 -1.64 5.07
CA HIS A 171 17.95 -1.41 4.46
C HIS A 171 17.34 -0.09 4.91
N VAL A 172 17.39 0.22 6.20
CA VAL A 172 16.92 1.50 6.75
C VAL A 172 17.69 2.68 6.17
N ALA A 173 19.02 2.60 6.11
CA ALA A 173 19.84 3.66 5.51
C ALA A 173 19.55 3.86 4.02
N TRP A 174 19.18 2.81 3.30
CA TRP A 174 18.74 2.94 1.93
C TRP A 174 17.36 3.61 1.83
N MET A 175 16.40 3.20 2.65
CA MET A 175 15.05 3.78 2.67
C MET A 175 15.05 5.24 3.09
N ASP A 176 15.85 5.61 4.10
CA ASP A 176 16.09 7.00 4.53
C ASP A 176 16.57 7.87 3.36
N ARG A 177 17.55 7.39 2.59
CA ARG A 177 18.03 8.10 1.38
C ARG A 177 16.93 8.21 0.33
N ALA A 178 16.16 7.15 0.09
CA ALA A 178 15.08 7.17 -0.89
C ALA A 178 13.98 8.19 -0.53
N LEU A 179 13.66 8.33 0.77
CA LEU A 179 12.72 9.30 1.31
C LEU A 179 13.23 10.74 1.14
N LYS A 180 14.49 10.99 1.47
CA LYS A 180 15.12 12.32 1.34
C LYS A 180 15.34 12.76 -0.11
N MET A 181 15.45 11.82 -1.04
CA MET A 181 15.54 12.09 -2.48
C MET A 181 14.18 12.10 -3.17
N ALA A 182 13.09 11.82 -2.45
CA ALA A 182 11.76 11.86 -3.02
C ALA A 182 11.40 13.28 -3.49
N ASN A 183 10.37 13.39 -4.33
CA ASN A 183 9.86 14.69 -4.75
C ASN A 183 8.35 14.74 -4.49
N PRO A 184 7.87 15.49 -3.49
CA PRO A 184 8.67 16.27 -2.53
C PRO A 184 9.51 15.40 -1.58
N PRO A 185 10.61 15.92 -1.02
CA PRO A 185 11.43 15.17 -0.07
C PRO A 185 10.72 15.04 1.28
N VAL A 186 10.97 13.92 1.97
CA VAL A 186 10.66 13.74 3.39
C VAL A 186 11.94 14.05 4.17
N GLU A 187 11.94 15.14 4.94
CA GLU A 187 13.18 15.75 5.47
C GLU A 187 13.82 14.90 6.60
N GLY A 188 13.04 14.45 7.58
CA GLY A 188 13.57 13.65 8.70
C GLY A 188 13.87 12.20 8.33
N GLY A 189 13.22 11.66 7.30
CA GLY A 189 13.50 10.35 6.73
C GLY A 189 13.13 9.18 7.65
N LEU A 190 14.02 8.20 7.83
CA LEU A 190 13.74 7.00 8.62
C LEU A 190 14.92 6.61 9.53
N VAL A 191 14.59 6.29 10.78
CA VAL A 191 15.55 5.88 11.81
C VAL A 191 15.16 4.54 12.42
N ALA A 192 16.11 3.61 12.46
CA ALA A 192 15.96 2.39 13.24
C ALA A 192 16.18 2.71 14.73
N ARG A 193 15.18 2.44 15.57
CA ARG A 193 15.26 2.66 17.02
C ARG A 193 15.97 1.53 17.72
N ARG A 194 15.50 0.31 17.48
CA ARG A 194 15.96 -0.89 18.18
C ARG A 194 15.60 -2.16 17.45
N PHE A 195 16.29 -3.22 17.85
CA PHE A 195 16.00 -4.59 17.49
C PHE A 195 15.79 -5.43 18.76
N ILE A 196 14.77 -6.28 18.75
CA ILE A 196 14.39 -7.07 19.92
C ILE A 196 14.34 -8.54 19.51
N ILE A 197 15.14 -9.37 20.18
CA ILE A 197 15.18 -10.82 19.96
C ILE A 197 14.31 -11.49 21.02
N LEU A 198 13.38 -12.32 20.57
CA LEU A 198 12.37 -12.98 21.38
C LEU A 198 12.63 -14.48 21.42
N ALA A 199 12.36 -15.12 22.55
CA ALA A 199 12.37 -16.57 22.63
C ALA A 199 11.36 -17.18 21.64
N ASP A 200 11.67 -18.37 21.10
CA ASP A 200 10.74 -19.08 20.23
C ASP A 200 9.39 -19.34 20.92
N GLY A 201 8.29 -19.24 20.17
CA GLY A 201 6.93 -19.43 20.69
C GLY A 201 6.32 -18.20 21.40
N VAL A 202 6.99 -17.05 21.41
CA VAL A 202 6.39 -15.77 21.85
C VAL A 202 5.37 -15.24 20.83
N PHE A 203 5.54 -15.55 19.55
CA PHE A 203 4.56 -15.30 18.49
C PHE A 203 3.45 -16.38 18.57
N GLU A 204 2.21 -16.00 18.85
CA GLU A 204 1.07 -16.93 18.91
C GLU A 204 0.38 -17.08 17.54
N ASP A 205 -0.07 -18.30 17.19
CA ASP A 205 -0.62 -18.69 15.86
C ASP A 205 -1.85 -17.89 15.38
N ASP A 206 -2.53 -17.14 16.25
CA ASP A 206 -3.69 -16.31 15.88
C ASP A 206 -3.28 -14.91 15.34
N TRP A 207 -1.98 -14.61 15.27
CA TRP A 207 -1.44 -13.29 14.93
C TRP A 207 -1.11 -13.17 13.43
N ASP A 208 -2.00 -13.71 12.59
CA ASP A 208 -1.85 -13.89 11.14
C ASP A 208 -1.99 -12.59 10.33
N VAL A 209 -1.59 -11.46 10.91
CA VAL A 209 -1.44 -10.18 10.20
C VAL A 209 0.00 -9.75 10.33
N ARG A 210 0.71 -9.75 9.19
CA ARG A 210 2.02 -9.10 9.04
C ARG A 210 1.95 -7.71 9.68
N GLY A 211 2.68 -7.53 10.78
CA GLY A 211 2.59 -6.33 11.62
C GLY A 211 1.92 -6.67 12.96
N ILE A 212 2.75 -7.02 13.94
CA ILE A 212 2.30 -7.28 15.31
C ILE A 212 1.82 -5.96 15.90
N ASP A 213 0.51 -5.78 15.84
CA ASP A 213 -0.22 -4.60 16.29
C ASP A 213 0.09 -4.25 17.77
N TYR A 214 0.55 -5.19 18.59
CA TYR A 214 0.75 -4.98 20.03
C TYR A 214 2.21 -4.74 20.48
N GLY A 215 3.18 -5.50 19.95
CA GLY A 215 4.55 -5.56 20.50
C GLY A 215 5.39 -4.31 20.28
N ALA A 216 5.11 -3.54 19.23
CA ALA A 216 5.88 -2.34 18.92
C ALA A 216 5.06 -1.10 18.55
N HIS A 217 3.74 -1.21 18.38
CA HIS A 217 2.85 -0.04 18.50
C HIS A 217 2.49 0.26 19.95
N GLY A 218 2.78 -0.66 20.87
CA GLY A 218 2.82 -0.36 22.28
C GLY A 218 3.97 0.59 22.64
N LEU A 219 5.00 0.74 21.81
CA LEU A 219 6.13 1.64 22.08
C LEU A 219 5.79 3.06 21.64
N LEU A 220 5.84 4.01 22.58
CA LEU A 220 5.50 5.41 22.32
C LEU A 220 6.51 6.14 21.43
N ASP A 221 7.70 5.57 21.19
CA ASP A 221 8.77 6.16 20.38
C ASP A 221 9.04 5.44 19.04
N SER A 222 8.01 4.75 18.52
CA SER A 222 8.04 3.98 17.26
C SER A 222 6.77 4.20 16.43
N ASP A 223 6.92 4.51 15.14
CA ASP A 223 5.80 4.68 14.20
C ASP A 223 5.34 3.34 13.60
N GLY A 224 6.21 2.34 13.60
CA GLY A 224 5.80 0.99 13.24
C GLY A 224 6.88 -0.05 13.45
N SER A 225 6.58 -1.28 13.07
CA SER A 225 7.48 -2.39 13.28
C SER A 225 7.37 -3.49 12.25
N TRP A 226 8.45 -4.26 12.12
CA TRP A 226 8.49 -5.48 11.33
C TRP A 226 9.09 -6.62 12.14
N SER A 227 8.61 -7.84 11.89
CA SER A 227 9.00 -9.04 12.63
C SER A 227 9.48 -10.17 11.71
N PHE A 228 10.54 -10.84 12.12
CA PHE A 228 11.04 -12.07 11.50
C PHE A 228 10.70 -13.25 12.41
N ILE A 229 9.57 -13.90 12.14
CA ILE A 229 9.05 -15.00 12.96
C ILE A 229 9.80 -16.30 12.66
N ASP A 230 10.01 -16.58 11.37
CA ASP A 230 10.73 -17.75 10.90
C ASP A 230 12.09 -17.39 10.32
N ALA A 231 12.92 -18.42 10.11
CA ALA A 231 14.17 -18.29 9.37
C ALA A 231 13.93 -17.58 8.02
N TYR A 232 14.62 -16.46 7.83
CA TYR A 232 14.46 -15.59 6.68
C TYR A 232 15.69 -15.69 5.78
N CYS A 233 15.48 -16.03 4.51
CA CYS A 233 16.55 -16.13 3.51
C CYS A 233 16.30 -15.11 2.38
N PRO A 234 16.81 -13.88 2.50
CA PRO A 234 16.54 -12.82 1.54
C PRO A 234 17.06 -13.18 0.13
N LYS A 235 18.19 -13.89 0.02
CA LYS A 235 18.77 -14.28 -1.29
C LYS A 235 17.88 -15.25 -2.10
N SER A 236 16.92 -15.91 -1.45
CA SER A 236 15.94 -16.76 -2.12
C SER A 236 14.71 -15.98 -2.64
N CYS A 237 14.55 -14.73 -2.22
CA CYS A 237 13.45 -13.86 -2.60
C CYS A 237 13.63 -13.37 -4.04
N GLY A 238 12.56 -13.43 -4.84
CA GLY A 238 12.55 -12.90 -6.22
C GLY A 238 12.72 -11.37 -6.30
N PHE A 239 12.69 -10.67 -5.16
CA PHE A 239 12.87 -9.23 -5.09
C PHE A 239 14.24 -8.82 -4.52
N TYR A 240 15.14 -9.79 -4.32
CA TYR A 240 16.49 -9.51 -3.85
C TYR A 240 17.38 -8.97 -4.98
N ASN A 241 17.91 -7.77 -4.80
CA ASN A 241 18.89 -7.16 -5.67
C ASN A 241 20.29 -7.53 -5.19
N THR A 242 20.97 -8.39 -5.94
CA THR A 242 22.32 -8.86 -5.62
C THR A 242 23.40 -7.79 -5.74
N ASP A 243 23.22 -6.80 -6.62
CA ASP A 243 24.22 -5.74 -6.84
C ASP A 243 24.19 -4.70 -5.71
N LEU A 244 23.02 -4.48 -5.12
CA LEU A 244 22.80 -3.56 -4.01
C LEU A 244 22.77 -4.24 -2.64
N GLU A 245 22.68 -5.58 -2.62
CA GLU A 245 22.45 -6.40 -1.41
C GLU A 245 21.20 -5.97 -0.63
N LEU A 246 20.11 -5.70 -1.37
CA LEU A 246 18.83 -5.20 -0.85
C LEU A 246 17.68 -6.11 -1.23
N ASP A 247 16.80 -6.44 -0.27
CA ASP A 247 15.49 -7.02 -0.55
C ASP A 247 14.45 -5.91 -0.74
N THR A 248 14.05 -5.65 -1.99
CA THR A 248 13.06 -4.62 -2.29
C THR A 248 11.63 -5.05 -1.93
N GLY A 249 11.37 -6.35 -1.83
CA GLY A 249 10.11 -6.88 -1.34
C GLY A 249 9.95 -6.61 0.15
N LEU A 250 11.01 -6.81 0.93
CA LEU A 250 11.02 -6.45 2.34
C LEU A 250 10.81 -4.95 2.56
N LEU A 251 11.51 -4.10 1.80
CA LEU A 251 11.35 -2.65 1.87
C LEU A 251 9.92 -2.19 1.55
N HIS A 252 9.28 -2.83 0.57
CA HIS A 252 7.88 -2.57 0.25
C HIS A 252 6.97 -2.87 1.44
N GLU A 253 7.11 -4.03 2.06
CA GLU A 253 6.30 -4.41 3.23
C GLU A 253 6.57 -3.52 4.45
N TRP A 254 7.84 -3.16 4.68
CA TRP A 254 8.22 -2.20 5.73
C TRP A 254 7.57 -0.84 5.53
N ILE A 255 7.43 -0.39 4.28
CA ILE A 255 6.78 0.89 4.03
C ILE A 255 5.33 0.87 4.52
N HIS A 256 4.61 -0.21 4.26
CA HIS A 256 3.23 -0.35 4.71
C HIS A 256 3.14 -0.45 6.24
N ALA A 257 4.08 -1.15 6.87
CA ALA A 257 4.10 -1.33 8.32
C ALA A 257 4.54 -0.09 9.11
N ILE A 258 5.47 0.70 8.57
CA ILE A 258 6.08 1.85 9.26
C ILE A 258 5.41 3.16 8.85
N PHE A 259 5.21 3.39 7.55
CA PHE A 259 4.59 4.62 7.07
C PHE A 259 3.08 4.50 6.94
N HIS A 260 2.46 3.32 7.09
CA HIS A 260 1.01 3.16 6.98
C HIS A 260 0.44 3.70 5.65
N LEU A 261 1.13 3.43 4.54
CA LEU A 261 0.65 3.79 3.20
C LEU A 261 -0.35 2.74 2.67
N PRO A 262 -1.40 3.15 1.94
CA PRO A 262 -2.35 2.21 1.35
C PRO A 262 -1.67 1.34 0.28
N ASP A 263 -1.93 0.04 0.30
CA ASP A 263 -1.39 -0.94 -0.66
C ASP A 263 -2.00 -0.78 -2.07
N HIS A 264 -1.23 -1.13 -3.11
CA HIS A 264 -1.67 -1.21 -4.51
C HIS A 264 -2.37 -2.53 -4.84
N TYR A 265 -2.21 -3.59 -4.03
CA TYR A 265 -2.82 -4.91 -4.26
C TYR A 265 -4.34 -4.86 -4.06
N GLY A 266 -5.04 -4.23 -4.98
CA GLY A 266 -6.48 -4.35 -5.10
C GLY A 266 -7.17 -3.09 -5.57
N LEU A 267 -6.92 -2.64 -6.81
CA LEU A 267 -7.98 -2.09 -7.65
C LEU A 267 -8.32 -3.00 -8.85
N ASN A 268 -7.79 -4.22 -8.84
CA ASN A 268 -7.98 -5.19 -9.91
C ASN A 268 -9.45 -5.58 -9.99
N TYR A 269 -10.13 -5.09 -11.02
CA TYR A 269 -11.44 -5.58 -11.40
C TYR A 269 -11.25 -6.91 -12.12
N HIS A 270 -11.63 -8.01 -11.48
CA HIS A 270 -11.78 -9.27 -12.18
C HIS A 270 -13.21 -9.35 -12.71
N PRO A 271 -13.42 -9.45 -14.05
CA PRO A 271 -14.75 -9.58 -14.65
C PRO A 271 -15.43 -10.91 -14.34
N GLN A 272 -14.94 -11.69 -13.37
CA GLN A 272 -15.31 -13.08 -13.17
C GLN A 272 -16.76 -13.30 -12.72
N HIS A 273 -17.53 -12.25 -12.40
CA HIS A 273 -18.86 -12.40 -11.82
C HIS A 273 -19.90 -11.46 -12.45
N ASP A 274 -20.50 -11.96 -13.53
CA ASP A 274 -21.77 -11.58 -14.17
C ASP A 274 -22.38 -10.17 -13.98
N GLN A 275 -22.39 -9.43 -15.10
CA GLN A 275 -23.59 -8.85 -15.74
C GLN A 275 -24.26 -7.61 -15.11
N SER A 276 -23.56 -6.48 -14.99
CA SER A 276 -24.22 -5.16 -14.93
C SER A 276 -24.57 -4.59 -16.32
N GLY A 277 -24.12 -5.23 -17.41
CA GLY A 277 -24.26 -4.71 -18.78
C GLY A 277 -23.44 -3.43 -19.06
N VAL A 278 -22.84 -2.83 -18.03
CA VAL A 278 -22.11 -1.55 -18.11
C VAL A 278 -20.91 -1.65 -19.05
N LEU A 279 -20.14 -2.73 -18.91
CA LEU A 279 -18.96 -3.04 -19.71
C LEU A 279 -19.30 -3.65 -21.08
N THR A 280 -20.57 -3.73 -21.46
CA THR A 280 -20.95 -4.19 -22.82
C THR A 280 -20.34 -3.26 -23.87
N GLY A 281 -19.63 -3.88 -24.83
CA GLY A 281 -18.91 -3.18 -25.89
C GLY A 281 -17.47 -2.80 -25.54
N ILE A 282 -17.01 -3.10 -24.33
CA ILE A 282 -15.62 -2.87 -23.91
C ILE A 282 -14.83 -4.19 -24.08
N PRO A 283 -13.70 -4.20 -24.82
CA PRO A 283 -12.89 -5.42 -24.97
C PRO A 283 -12.38 -5.95 -23.62
N GLU A 284 -12.20 -7.26 -23.51
CA GLU A 284 -11.88 -7.95 -22.24
C GLU A 284 -10.60 -7.41 -21.59
N GLU A 285 -9.58 -7.13 -22.39
CA GLU A 285 -8.29 -6.57 -21.99
C GLU A 285 -8.40 -5.18 -21.32
N TRP A 286 -9.50 -4.45 -21.54
CA TRP A 286 -9.75 -3.12 -20.99
C TRP A 286 -10.69 -3.14 -19.78
N GLN A 287 -11.30 -4.27 -19.47
CA GLN A 287 -12.25 -4.40 -18.36
C GLN A 287 -11.56 -4.38 -16.99
N THR A 288 -10.23 -4.53 -16.95
CA THR A 288 -9.45 -4.46 -15.72
C THR A 288 -8.65 -3.16 -15.66
N TYR A 289 -8.75 -2.46 -14.53
CA TYR A 289 -7.86 -1.34 -14.20
C TYR A 289 -6.72 -1.81 -13.29
N LEU A 290 -5.49 -1.53 -13.71
CA LEU A 290 -4.28 -1.76 -12.92
C LEU A 290 -3.60 -0.42 -12.67
N ALA A 291 -3.81 0.14 -11.48
CA ALA A 291 -3.11 1.35 -11.10
C ALA A 291 -1.59 1.18 -11.11
N GLY A 292 -1.09 -0.04 -10.87
CA GLY A 292 0.34 -0.41 -10.90
C GLY A 292 1.11 0.08 -12.14
N GLY A 293 0.43 0.25 -13.28
CA GLY A 293 1.03 0.74 -14.52
C GLY A 293 1.14 2.26 -14.67
N ARG A 294 0.65 3.05 -13.71
CA ARG A 294 0.56 4.52 -13.79
C ARG A 294 1.86 5.21 -13.37
N PRO A 295 2.53 6.01 -14.23
CA PRO A 295 3.76 6.73 -13.88
C PRO A 295 3.64 7.72 -12.73
N ASP A 296 2.49 8.37 -12.62
CA ASP A 296 2.18 9.39 -11.62
C ASP A 296 1.74 8.81 -10.26
N ILE A 297 1.35 7.53 -10.21
CA ILE A 297 0.93 6.85 -8.98
C ILE A 297 1.94 5.82 -8.51
N SER A 298 2.34 4.86 -9.35
CA SER A 298 3.00 3.63 -8.87
C SER A 298 4.17 3.12 -9.71
N HIS A 299 4.33 3.56 -10.97
CA HIS A 299 5.37 2.99 -11.83
C HIS A 299 6.76 3.29 -11.28
N GLY A 300 7.49 2.24 -10.90
CA GLY A 300 8.78 2.38 -10.24
C GLY A 300 8.71 3.04 -8.86
N ASP A 301 7.51 3.13 -8.25
CA ASP A 301 7.38 3.43 -6.83
C ASP A 301 7.55 2.13 -6.04
N PHE A 302 8.58 2.07 -5.20
CA PHE A 302 8.77 0.88 -4.36
C PHE A 302 7.73 0.79 -3.23
N ALA A 303 7.13 1.92 -2.83
CA ALA A 303 6.02 1.95 -1.89
C ALA A 303 4.72 1.34 -2.47
N MET A 304 4.63 1.22 -3.79
CA MET A 304 3.43 0.76 -4.50
C MET A 304 3.71 -0.48 -5.35
N GLY A 305 4.68 -1.32 -4.94
CA GLY A 305 5.01 -2.60 -5.55
C GLY A 305 5.51 -2.54 -7.00
N GLY A 306 5.86 -1.35 -7.51
CA GLY A 306 6.23 -1.12 -8.90
C GLY A 306 7.61 -1.64 -9.32
N GLY A 307 8.26 -2.49 -8.51
CA GLY A 307 9.61 -3.02 -8.76
C GLY A 307 10.71 -1.96 -8.82
N GLY A 308 10.41 -0.73 -8.41
CA GLY A 308 11.31 0.41 -8.50
C GLY A 308 12.22 0.57 -7.29
N PHE A 309 13.03 1.62 -7.33
CA PHE A 309 14.05 1.97 -6.33
C PHE A 309 13.86 3.40 -5.80
N THR A 310 12.72 4.02 -6.12
CA THR A 310 12.45 5.44 -5.83
C THR A 310 11.08 5.59 -5.21
N LEU A 311 10.94 6.48 -4.24
CA LEU A 311 9.62 6.89 -3.77
C LEU A 311 9.03 7.87 -4.80
N ARG A 312 7.88 7.55 -5.37
CA ARG A 312 7.26 8.39 -6.41
C ARG A 312 6.36 9.46 -5.81
N HIS A 313 5.89 10.34 -6.70
CA HIS A 313 5.22 11.58 -6.37
C HIS A 313 3.98 11.39 -5.49
N TYR A 314 3.14 10.38 -5.75
CA TYR A 314 1.96 10.12 -4.94
C TYR A 314 2.32 9.82 -3.48
N SER A 315 3.16 8.82 -3.24
CA SER A 315 3.59 8.41 -1.90
C SER A 315 4.34 9.55 -1.19
N ALA A 316 5.22 10.24 -1.92
CA ALA A 316 5.96 11.39 -1.42
C ALA A 316 5.05 12.56 -1.00
N LEU A 317 4.06 12.91 -1.82
CA LEU A 317 3.06 13.93 -1.49
C LEU A 317 2.23 13.53 -0.27
N GLN A 318 1.84 12.25 -0.16
CA GLN A 318 1.08 11.77 0.98
C GLN A 318 1.87 11.90 2.29
N LEU A 319 3.16 11.53 2.30
CA LEU A 319 4.02 11.68 3.47
C LEU A 319 4.26 13.15 3.82
N ARG A 320 4.55 14.00 2.83
CA ARG A 320 4.69 15.45 3.05
C ARG A 320 3.41 16.04 3.65
N ASP A 321 2.25 15.72 3.07
CA ASP A 321 0.97 16.23 3.54
C ASP A 321 0.60 15.74 4.96
N ARG A 322 1.09 14.58 5.38
CA ARG A 322 0.98 14.15 6.79
C ARG A 322 1.83 15.02 7.70
N HIS A 323 3.07 15.30 7.31
CA HIS A 323 3.95 16.19 8.06
C HIS A 323 3.35 17.60 8.16
N ASP A 324 2.86 18.17 7.05
CA ASP A 324 2.23 19.51 7.02
C ASP A 324 0.99 19.62 7.95
N ARG A 325 0.40 18.49 8.36
CA ARG A 325 -0.72 18.41 9.31
C ARG A 325 -0.33 18.02 10.74
N GLY A 326 0.96 17.76 11.01
CA GLY A 326 1.48 17.30 12.29
C GLY A 326 1.09 15.85 12.64
N ILE A 327 1.00 14.96 11.65
CA ILE A 327 0.49 13.57 11.82
C ILE A 327 1.61 12.52 11.79
N THR A 328 2.87 12.91 11.61
CA THR A 328 4.01 11.98 11.45
C THR A 328 4.00 10.88 12.51
N HIS A 329 3.72 11.23 13.78
CA HIS A 329 3.71 10.32 14.93
C HIS A 329 2.33 9.98 15.50
N ASP A 330 1.27 10.07 14.68
CA ASP A 330 -0.09 9.70 15.09
C ASP A 330 -0.47 8.37 14.42
N ASN A 331 -0.04 7.26 15.04
CA ASN A 331 -0.25 5.90 14.53
C ASN A 331 -1.73 5.58 14.29
N ASP A 332 -2.61 5.96 15.21
CA ASP A 332 -4.06 5.75 15.08
C ASP A 332 -4.64 6.46 13.86
N ARG A 333 -4.18 7.69 13.60
CA ARG A 333 -4.62 8.43 12.43
C ARG A 333 -3.97 7.91 11.17
N ALA A 334 -2.67 7.63 11.17
CA ALA A 334 -1.93 7.09 10.03
C ALA A 334 -2.55 5.77 9.53
N ARG A 335 -2.96 4.87 10.45
CA ARG A 335 -3.68 3.63 10.13
C ARG A 335 -5.04 3.83 9.51
N ARG A 336 -5.79 4.83 9.98
CA ARG A 336 -7.05 5.21 9.31
C ARG A 336 -6.78 5.62 7.86
N GLU A 337 -5.59 6.13 7.53
CA GLU A 337 -5.20 6.45 6.15
C GLU A 337 -4.70 5.25 5.33
N LEU A 338 -4.82 3.99 5.81
CA LEU A 338 -4.58 2.76 5.01
C LEU A 338 -5.68 2.52 3.95
N GLY A 339 -6.80 3.22 4.04
CA GLY A 339 -7.74 3.38 2.93
C GLY A 339 -7.44 4.65 2.12
N PHE A 340 -8.21 4.92 1.07
CA PHE A 340 -7.98 6.14 0.30
C PHE A 340 -8.60 7.34 1.01
N LEU A 341 -7.78 8.31 1.37
CA LEU A 341 -8.24 9.59 1.93
C LEU A 341 -9.20 10.29 0.96
N ILE A 342 -10.20 11.00 1.50
CA ILE A 342 -11.10 11.83 0.69
C ILE A 342 -10.53 13.24 0.62
N ARG A 343 -9.60 13.44 -0.31
CA ARG A 343 -9.01 14.74 -0.60
C ARG A 343 -9.37 15.14 -2.00
N VAL A 344 -10.63 15.48 -2.17
CA VAL A 344 -11.19 15.76 -3.49
C VAL A 344 -11.44 17.27 -3.59
N PRO A 345 -11.05 17.92 -4.70
CA PRO A 345 -11.44 19.29 -4.99
C PRO A 345 -12.96 19.47 -4.90
N ARG A 346 -13.44 20.62 -4.40
CA ARG A 346 -14.89 20.87 -4.29
C ARG A 346 -15.58 20.74 -5.64
N GLU A 347 -14.92 21.23 -6.68
CA GLU A 347 -15.35 21.13 -8.05
C GLU A 347 -14.27 20.45 -8.90
N SER A 348 -14.64 19.37 -9.59
CA SER A 348 -13.79 18.74 -10.60
C SER A 348 -14.45 18.88 -11.96
N ILE A 349 -13.66 19.29 -12.95
CA ILE A 349 -14.08 19.39 -14.35
C ILE A 349 -13.31 18.34 -15.15
N LEU A 350 -14.03 17.37 -15.72
CA LEU A 350 -13.47 16.42 -16.66
C LEU A 350 -13.37 17.09 -18.03
N ASP A 351 -12.20 17.00 -18.66
CA ASP A 351 -11.93 17.62 -19.97
C ASP A 351 -11.39 16.56 -20.94
N PHE A 352 -12.21 16.20 -21.94
CA PHE A 352 -11.87 15.27 -23.02
C PHE A 352 -11.59 15.99 -24.34
N GLY A 353 -12.09 17.22 -24.49
CA GLY A 353 -11.81 18.12 -25.62
C GLY A 353 -12.94 18.22 -26.61
N SER A 354 -12.87 19.26 -27.43
CA SER A 354 -13.93 19.64 -28.38
C SER A 354 -14.33 18.53 -29.36
N ASP A 355 -13.46 17.54 -29.58
CA ASP A 355 -13.78 16.38 -30.42
C ASP A 355 -14.92 15.53 -29.83
N PHE A 356 -15.14 15.60 -28.51
CA PHE A 356 -16.23 14.94 -27.81
C PHE A 356 -17.37 15.90 -27.42
N ALA A 357 -17.46 17.07 -28.08
CA ALA A 357 -18.51 18.03 -27.79
C ALA A 357 -19.90 17.38 -27.93
N GLN A 358 -20.79 17.62 -26.95
CA GLN A 358 -22.15 17.06 -26.91
C GLN A 358 -22.23 15.53 -26.81
N ALA A 359 -21.10 14.81 -26.66
CA ALA A 359 -21.12 13.37 -26.44
C ALA A 359 -21.81 13.04 -25.11
N LYS A 360 -22.50 11.90 -25.07
CA LYS A 360 -23.13 11.40 -23.83
C LYS A 360 -22.05 10.83 -22.92
N ILE A 361 -22.10 11.17 -21.64
CA ILE A 361 -21.20 10.62 -20.62
C ILE A 361 -21.97 9.92 -19.51
N LEU A 362 -21.48 8.74 -19.12
CA LEU A 362 -21.96 7.92 -18.03
C LEU A 362 -20.78 7.62 -17.10
N ILE A 363 -20.90 7.96 -15.82
CA ILE A 363 -19.87 7.65 -14.82
C ILE A 363 -20.45 6.65 -13.84
N TYR A 364 -19.71 5.57 -13.62
CA TYR A 364 -20.06 4.49 -12.70
C TYR A 364 -19.01 4.42 -11.59
N GLN A 365 -19.45 4.12 -10.38
CA GLN A 365 -18.56 3.83 -9.26
C GLN A 365 -18.49 2.33 -9.04
N THR A 366 -17.32 1.83 -8.64
CA THR A 366 -17.20 0.46 -8.17
C THR A 366 -17.86 0.30 -6.79
N GLN A 367 -18.26 -0.92 -6.48
CA GLN A 367 -18.84 -1.31 -5.20
C GLN A 367 -18.31 -2.67 -4.75
N ARG A 368 -18.42 -2.96 -3.46
CA ARG A 368 -18.08 -4.28 -2.92
C ARG A 368 -18.93 -5.38 -3.58
N CYS A 369 -18.32 -6.51 -3.91
CA CYS A 369 -19.08 -7.68 -4.35
C CYS A 369 -20.04 -8.18 -3.26
N PRO A 370 -21.24 -8.65 -3.62
CA PRO A 370 -22.14 -9.33 -2.68
C PRO A 370 -21.45 -10.51 -1.96
N PRO A 371 -21.72 -10.75 -0.66
CA PRO A 371 -21.07 -11.80 0.13
C PRO A 371 -21.33 -13.24 -0.36
N GLU A 372 -22.39 -13.42 -1.14
CA GLU A 372 -22.91 -14.71 -1.60
C GLU A 372 -22.13 -15.32 -2.79
N HIS A 373 -21.04 -14.68 -3.22
CA HIS A 373 -20.22 -15.16 -4.34
C HIS A 373 -19.08 -16.09 -3.89
N PRO A 374 -19.09 -17.39 -4.30
CA PRO A 374 -18.06 -18.35 -3.94
C PRO A 374 -16.72 -17.98 -4.58
N GLY A 375 -15.64 -17.96 -3.79
CA GLY A 375 -14.30 -17.59 -4.26
C GLY A 375 -13.98 -16.09 -4.17
N SER A 376 -14.94 -15.27 -3.73
CA SER A 376 -14.63 -13.91 -3.28
C SER A 376 -13.85 -14.01 -1.97
N SER A 377 -12.53 -13.82 -2.01
CA SER A 377 -11.85 -13.32 -0.82
C SER A 377 -12.47 -11.95 -0.55
N SER A 378 -13.26 -11.87 0.51
CA SER A 378 -14.28 -10.84 0.76
C SER A 378 -13.76 -9.40 0.91
N GLY A 379 -12.45 -9.19 0.77
CA GLY A 379 -11.77 -7.89 0.82
C GLY A 379 -11.43 -7.26 -0.54
N TYR A 380 -11.29 -8.05 -1.62
CA TYR A 380 -10.71 -7.53 -2.88
C TYR A 380 -11.65 -7.57 -4.09
N CYS A 381 -12.77 -8.28 -4.02
CA CYS A 381 -13.73 -8.35 -5.11
C CYS A 381 -14.53 -7.04 -5.24
N LYS A 382 -14.56 -6.49 -6.46
CA LYS A 382 -15.28 -5.25 -6.81
C LYS A 382 -16.18 -5.49 -8.01
N ASN A 383 -17.36 -4.89 -8.01
CA ASN A 383 -18.24 -4.84 -9.19
C ASN A 383 -18.47 -3.37 -9.61
N VAL A 384 -18.85 -3.13 -10.87
CA VAL A 384 -19.33 -1.83 -11.33
C VAL A 384 -20.85 -1.81 -11.16
N GLY A 385 -21.36 -0.85 -10.38
CA GLY A 385 -22.80 -0.69 -10.18
C GLY A 385 -23.54 -0.53 -11.52
N PRO A 386 -24.73 -1.13 -11.70
CA PRO A 386 -25.47 -1.06 -12.97
C PRO A 386 -26.05 0.33 -13.26
N VAL A 387 -26.15 1.19 -12.25
CA VAL A 387 -26.67 2.54 -12.36
C VAL A 387 -25.51 3.54 -12.33
N PRO A 388 -25.42 4.45 -13.30
CA PRO A 388 -24.39 5.49 -13.27
C PRO A 388 -24.66 6.46 -12.11
N ILE A 389 -23.59 6.88 -11.43
CA ILE A 389 -23.64 7.97 -10.44
C ILE A 389 -23.77 9.35 -11.12
N LEU A 390 -23.48 9.42 -12.43
CA LEU A 390 -23.71 10.59 -13.27
C LEU A 390 -24.10 10.14 -14.69
N ASP A 391 -25.21 10.69 -15.20
CA ASP A 391 -25.63 10.61 -16.62
C ASP A 391 -25.78 12.04 -17.14
N GLY A 392 -25.03 12.40 -18.17
CA GLY A 392 -25.01 13.77 -18.69
C GLY A 392 -24.49 13.90 -20.11
N LEU A 393 -24.31 15.14 -20.53
CA LEU A 393 -23.74 15.52 -21.82
C LEU A 393 -22.52 16.40 -21.60
N LEU A 394 -21.50 16.20 -22.43
CA LEU A 394 -20.36 17.10 -22.50
C LEU A 394 -20.78 18.43 -23.16
N ASN A 395 -20.24 19.54 -22.68
CA ASN A 395 -20.49 20.85 -23.28
C ASN A 395 -19.79 21.01 -24.65
N GLU A 396 -19.87 22.21 -25.25
CA GLU A 396 -19.24 22.53 -26.54
C GLU A 396 -17.71 22.37 -26.55
N ASP A 397 -17.06 22.41 -25.40
CA ASP A 397 -15.62 22.18 -25.25
C ASP A 397 -15.27 20.71 -24.94
N GLY A 398 -16.26 19.81 -24.91
CA GLY A 398 -16.08 18.42 -24.49
C GLY A 398 -15.75 18.28 -23.00
N ARG A 399 -16.37 19.11 -22.16
CA ARG A 399 -16.15 19.14 -20.71
C ARG A 399 -17.43 18.91 -19.92
N ILE A 400 -17.28 18.44 -18.69
CA ILE A 400 -18.37 18.33 -17.72
C ILE A 400 -17.87 18.62 -16.30
N THR A 401 -18.62 19.43 -15.57
CA THR A 401 -18.44 19.63 -14.12
C THR A 401 -19.12 18.49 -13.38
N ILE A 402 -18.37 17.76 -12.56
CA ILE A 402 -18.85 16.58 -11.81
C ILE A 402 -18.91 16.81 -10.29
N GLY A 403 -18.37 17.92 -9.79
CA GLY A 403 -18.25 18.16 -8.35
C GLY A 403 -17.34 17.13 -7.67
N ASN A 404 -17.63 16.82 -6.39
CA ASN A 404 -16.99 15.73 -5.65
C ASN A 404 -17.86 14.47 -5.68
N LEU A 405 -17.51 13.52 -6.54
CA LEU A 405 -18.22 12.24 -6.69
C LEU A 405 -18.10 11.30 -5.45
N PHE A 406 -17.22 11.62 -4.49
CA PHE A 406 -17.01 10.87 -3.26
C PHE A 406 -17.52 11.61 -2.01
N ALA A 407 -18.36 12.64 -2.16
CA ALA A 407 -18.85 13.46 -1.04
C ALA A 407 -19.69 12.68 0.01
N GLY A 408 -20.14 11.47 -0.31
CA GLY A 408 -20.88 10.60 0.61
C GLY A 408 -20.01 9.97 1.71
N TYR A 409 -18.69 9.98 1.55
CA TYR A 409 -17.76 9.45 2.55
C TYR A 409 -17.25 10.57 3.46
N LYS A 410 -16.92 10.23 4.73
CA LYS A 410 -16.45 11.23 5.71
C LYS A 410 -14.95 11.47 5.69
N THR A 411 -14.17 10.39 5.78
CA THR A 411 -12.70 10.47 5.91
C THR A 411 -11.96 9.58 4.91
N ILE A 412 -12.49 8.39 4.65
CA ILE A 412 -11.85 7.34 3.87
C ILE A 412 -12.87 6.77 2.89
N VAL A 413 -12.43 6.51 1.66
CA VAL A 413 -13.16 5.68 0.70
C VAL A 413 -12.61 4.25 0.78
N PRO A 414 -13.48 3.25 1.01
CA PRO A 414 -13.07 1.85 0.96
C PRO A 414 -12.44 1.52 -0.38
N HIS A 415 -11.42 0.67 -0.37
CA HIS A 415 -10.73 0.24 -1.60
C HIS A 415 -11.72 -0.20 -2.68
N ALA A 416 -12.72 -1.00 -2.33
CA ALA A 416 -13.75 -1.51 -3.25
C ALA A 416 -14.60 -0.44 -3.95
N GLU A 417 -14.64 0.78 -3.40
CA GLU A 417 -15.51 1.87 -3.84
C GLU A 417 -14.72 3.08 -4.38
N GLY A 418 -13.38 3.01 -4.37
CA GLY A 418 -12.49 4.10 -4.75
C GLY A 418 -12.22 4.22 -6.25
N VAL A 419 -12.91 3.49 -7.13
CA VAL A 419 -12.66 3.46 -8.58
C VAL A 419 -13.89 3.91 -9.36
N LEU A 420 -13.65 4.65 -10.42
CA LEU A 420 -14.64 5.14 -11.36
C LEU A 420 -14.40 4.54 -12.75
N PHE A 421 -15.48 4.08 -13.38
CA PHE A 421 -15.52 3.77 -14.81
C PHE A 421 -16.30 4.86 -15.53
N ILE A 422 -15.67 5.50 -16.50
CA ILE A 422 -16.24 6.55 -17.33
C ILE A 422 -16.49 5.96 -18.71
N LYS A 423 -17.73 6.08 -19.20
CA LYS A 423 -18.13 5.69 -20.55
C LYS A 423 -18.62 6.93 -21.29
N VAL A 424 -18.03 7.21 -22.44
CA VAL A 424 -18.40 8.32 -23.33
C VAL A 424 -18.91 7.74 -24.64
N ILE A 425 -20.10 8.16 -25.07
CA ILE A 425 -20.76 7.69 -26.27
C ILE A 425 -20.87 8.85 -27.23
N ASP A 426 -20.17 8.74 -28.35
CA ASP A 426 -20.19 9.71 -29.44
C ASP A 426 -20.63 9.03 -30.73
N GLY A 427 -21.84 9.38 -31.21
CA GLY A 427 -22.51 8.65 -32.28
C GLY A 427 -22.66 7.15 -31.98
N ASN A 428 -21.99 6.32 -32.77
CA ASN A 428 -21.98 4.85 -32.62
C ASN A 428 -20.74 4.33 -31.89
N GLU A 429 -19.80 5.21 -31.53
CA GLU A 429 -18.55 4.81 -30.89
C GLU A 429 -18.66 4.91 -29.37
N VAL A 430 -17.99 3.97 -28.71
CA VAL A 430 -17.89 3.91 -27.26
C VAL A 430 -16.44 4.12 -26.88
N TRP A 431 -16.22 5.19 -26.15
CA TRP A 431 -14.96 5.57 -25.54
C TRP A 431 -15.04 5.36 -24.03
N PHE A 432 -13.93 5.07 -23.37
CA PHE A 432 -13.95 4.74 -21.96
C PHE A 432 -12.67 5.12 -21.22
N ARG A 433 -12.79 5.22 -19.90
CA ARG A 433 -11.66 5.49 -19.02
C ARG A 433 -11.88 4.96 -17.61
N TRP A 434 -10.79 4.46 -17.01
CA TRP A 434 -10.72 4.21 -15.57
C TRP A 434 -10.08 5.38 -14.84
N MET A 435 -10.60 5.68 -13.66
CA MET A 435 -10.06 6.64 -12.70
C MET A 435 -10.18 6.09 -11.30
N ASP A 436 -9.40 6.62 -10.37
CA ASP A 436 -9.55 6.29 -8.96
C ASP A 436 -9.39 7.54 -8.09
N ILE A 437 -9.81 7.44 -6.83
CA ILE A 437 -9.80 8.55 -5.89
C ILE A 437 -8.41 9.21 -5.72
N ARG A 438 -7.31 8.47 -5.97
CA ARG A 438 -5.97 9.05 -5.89
C ARG A 438 -5.73 10.11 -6.96
N ASP A 439 -6.41 10.03 -8.10
CA ASP A 439 -6.39 11.10 -9.12
C ASP A 439 -6.85 12.44 -8.54
N PHE A 440 -7.86 12.40 -7.69
CA PHE A 440 -8.40 13.57 -7.04
C PHE A 440 -7.54 14.01 -5.85
N ASN A 441 -7.01 13.05 -5.08
CA ASN A 441 -6.07 13.34 -4.00
C ASN A 441 -4.81 14.04 -4.52
N LEU A 442 -4.25 13.57 -5.65
CA LEU A 442 -3.15 14.23 -6.34
C LEU A 442 -3.49 15.67 -6.71
N ALA A 443 -4.65 15.90 -7.34
CA ALA A 443 -5.10 17.26 -7.66
C ALA A 443 -5.18 18.15 -6.41
N TYR A 444 -5.78 17.64 -5.33
CA TYR A 444 -5.91 18.38 -4.08
C TYR A 444 -4.55 18.72 -3.48
N TRP A 445 -3.63 17.75 -3.40
CA TRP A 445 -2.28 17.93 -2.86
C TRP A 445 -1.40 18.85 -3.73
N HIS A 446 -1.69 18.94 -5.03
CA HIS A 446 -1.11 19.96 -5.90
C HIS A 446 -1.66 21.38 -5.67
N GLY A 447 -2.59 21.55 -4.73
CA GLY A 447 -3.15 22.85 -4.34
C GLY A 447 -4.48 23.18 -4.99
N PHE A 448 -5.03 22.32 -5.86
CA PHE A 448 -6.32 22.57 -6.53
C PHE A 448 -7.52 22.27 -5.62
N THR A 449 -7.54 22.83 -4.41
CA THR A 449 -8.54 22.49 -3.36
C THR A 449 -9.97 22.91 -3.70
N ASN A 450 -10.13 24.04 -4.42
CA ASN A 450 -11.46 24.58 -4.76
C ASN A 450 -11.98 24.03 -6.09
N SER A 451 -11.19 24.17 -7.15
CA SER A 451 -11.58 23.75 -8.50
C SER A 451 -10.38 23.23 -9.26
N VAL A 452 -10.56 22.11 -9.96
CA VAL A 452 -9.56 21.55 -10.87
C VAL A 452 -10.18 21.20 -12.21
N ARG A 453 -9.44 21.48 -13.28
CA ARG A 453 -9.71 20.90 -14.60
C ARG A 453 -8.73 19.77 -14.85
N MET A 454 -9.26 18.59 -15.09
CA MET A 454 -8.53 17.36 -15.31
C MET A 454 -8.61 16.98 -16.79
N ARG A 455 -7.58 17.37 -17.56
CA ARG A 455 -7.48 16.99 -18.97
C ARG A 455 -6.99 15.55 -19.06
N MET A 456 -7.76 14.70 -19.76
CA MET A 456 -7.55 13.26 -19.77
C MET A 456 -7.82 12.65 -21.15
N ASN A 457 -7.19 11.50 -21.40
CA ASN A 457 -7.43 10.70 -22.59
C ASN A 457 -8.55 9.69 -22.35
N LEU A 458 -9.29 9.36 -23.42
CA LEU A 458 -10.23 8.24 -23.48
C LEU A 458 -9.65 7.14 -24.36
N ALA A 459 -9.81 5.89 -23.95
CA ALA A 459 -9.49 4.73 -24.75
C ALA A 459 -10.70 4.31 -25.61
N SER A 460 -10.40 3.69 -26.74
CA SER A 460 -11.34 3.02 -27.62
C SER A 460 -10.98 1.53 -27.73
N ALA A 461 -11.83 0.77 -28.42
CA ALA A 461 -11.52 -0.64 -28.71
C ALA A 461 -10.30 -0.83 -29.63
N ALA A 462 -9.82 0.22 -30.30
CA ALA A 462 -8.68 0.16 -31.22
C ALA A 462 -7.33 0.44 -30.54
N ASP A 463 -7.33 0.97 -29.32
CA ASP A 463 -6.11 1.31 -28.60
C ASP A 463 -5.42 0.06 -28.01
N ASP A 464 -4.12 0.15 -27.77
CA ASP A 464 -3.34 -0.89 -27.06
C ASP A 464 -3.32 -0.61 -25.55
N PRO A 465 -3.89 -1.51 -24.70
CA PRO A 465 -3.87 -1.35 -23.25
C PRO A 465 -2.47 -1.17 -22.65
N ASN A 466 -1.44 -1.69 -23.31
CA ASN A 466 -0.06 -1.63 -22.83
C ASN A 466 0.66 -0.32 -23.19
N GLN A 467 0.12 0.45 -24.14
CA GLN A 467 0.71 1.72 -24.60
C GLN A 467 -0.14 2.94 -24.25
N PHE A 468 -1.38 2.74 -23.82
CA PHE A 468 -2.28 3.83 -23.49
C PHE A 468 -1.87 4.54 -22.20
N SER A 469 -1.79 5.87 -22.28
CA SER A 469 -1.48 6.70 -21.12
C SER A 469 -2.73 7.12 -20.37
N TRP A 470 -2.83 6.61 -19.15
CA TRP A 470 -3.82 7.01 -18.15
C TRP A 470 -3.49 8.33 -17.44
N GLU A 471 -2.39 9.02 -17.79
CA GLU A 471 -1.98 10.26 -17.13
C GLU A 471 -3.05 11.36 -17.23
N ILE A 472 -3.09 12.21 -16.20
CA ILE A 472 -4.01 13.34 -16.09
C ILE A 472 -3.20 14.63 -16.03
N LYS A 473 -3.60 15.62 -16.82
CA LYS A 473 -3.04 16.96 -16.75
C LYS A 473 -3.98 17.86 -15.94
N TYR A 474 -3.53 18.26 -14.76
CA TYR A 474 -4.26 19.17 -13.88
C TYR A 474 -4.03 20.63 -14.30
N ARG A 475 -5.10 21.43 -14.31
CA ARG A 475 -5.04 22.88 -14.53
C ARG A 475 -5.98 23.58 -13.57
N GLU A 476 -5.54 24.73 -13.07
CA GLU A 476 -6.43 25.60 -12.31
C GLU A 476 -7.58 26.10 -13.20
N VAL A 477 -8.74 26.23 -12.59
CA VAL A 477 -9.89 26.93 -13.15
C VAL A 477 -9.92 28.27 -12.42
N TYR A 478 -9.34 29.31 -13.03
CA TYR A 478 -9.51 30.65 -12.49
C TYR A 478 -11.01 30.91 -12.41
N PRO A 479 -11.55 31.33 -11.24
CA PRO A 479 -12.90 31.86 -11.23
C PRO A 479 -12.91 32.96 -12.29
N LYS A 480 -13.93 32.96 -13.16
CA LYS A 480 -14.24 34.16 -13.94
C LYS A 480 -14.20 35.30 -12.93
N GLU A 481 -13.35 36.30 -13.14
CA GLU A 481 -13.47 37.54 -12.37
C GLU A 481 -14.96 37.88 -12.34
N PRO A 482 -15.54 38.19 -11.17
CA PRO A 482 -16.91 38.66 -11.16
C PRO A 482 -16.95 39.82 -12.14
N THR A 483 -17.67 39.63 -13.25
CA THR A 483 -17.93 40.71 -14.17
C THR A 483 -18.61 41.77 -13.33
N ALA A 484 -17.90 42.87 -13.09
CA ALA A 484 -18.52 44.03 -12.49
C ALA A 484 -19.77 44.33 -13.33
N SER A 485 -20.93 44.33 -12.66
CA SER A 485 -22.30 44.47 -13.17
C SER A 485 -22.91 43.24 -13.88
N GLU A 486 -23.87 42.61 -13.19
CA GLU A 486 -25.30 42.61 -13.58
C GLU A 486 -26.17 42.89 -12.35
#